data_AF-A0A2R4TD90-F1
#
_entry.id   AF-A0A2R4TD90-F1
#
_cell.length_a   1.000
_cell.length_b   1.000
_cell.length_c   1.000
_cell.angle_alpha   90.00
_cell.angle_beta   90.00
_cell.angle_gamma   90.00
#
_symmetry.space_group_name_H-M   'P 1'
#
loop_
_entity.id
_entity.type
_entity.pdbx_description
1 polymer ?
#
loop_
_entity_poly.entity_id
_entity_poly.type
_entity_poly.pdbx_seq_one_letter_code
_entity_poly.pdbx_strand_id
1 'polypeptide(L)'
;MLTGGERAEEDASGTPTLSNGSRGPAVRKLQRLLNAHVPDLQALAVDGRFGPVTEQHVRKFQTRLAITVDGIVGPQTWGALTR
;
A
#
# COMPACT_ATOMS: atom_id res chain seq x y z
N MET A 1 18.33 22.52 -13.54
CA MET A 1 18.39 21.04 -13.65
C MET A 1 16.98 20.54 -13.86
N LEU A 2 16.84 19.52 -14.70
CA LEU A 2 15.64 19.15 -15.44
C LEU A 2 14.50 18.62 -14.53
N THR A 3 13.29 18.87 -15.02
CA THR A 3 11.95 18.51 -14.54
C THR A 3 11.69 17.03 -14.27
N GLY A 4 10.82 16.74 -13.29
CA GLY A 4 9.89 15.61 -13.35
C GLY A 4 10.02 14.55 -12.24
N GLY A 5 8.93 14.31 -11.51
CA GLY A 5 8.75 13.10 -10.70
C GLY A 5 7.89 13.29 -9.46
N GLU A 6 6.59 13.56 -9.66
CA GLU A 6 5.48 13.43 -8.71
C GLU A 6 5.75 13.89 -7.26
N ARG A 7 5.39 15.15 -6.98
CA ARG A 7 4.74 15.44 -5.70
C ARG A 7 3.62 14.42 -5.60
N ALA A 8 3.69 13.51 -4.62
CA ALA A 8 2.61 12.59 -4.32
C ALA A 8 1.33 13.43 -4.25
N GLU A 9 0.57 13.43 -5.34
CA GLU A 9 -0.57 14.29 -5.48
C GLU A 9 -1.50 13.92 -4.34
N GLU A 10 -1.74 14.93 -3.51
CA GLU A 10 -2.73 14.94 -2.47
C GLU A 10 -4.10 14.76 -3.15
N ASP A 11 -4.43 13.54 -3.52
CA ASP A 11 -5.82 13.15 -3.69
C ASP A 11 -6.45 13.25 -2.30
N ALA A 12 -7.05 14.41 -2.08
CA ALA A 12 -7.71 14.88 -0.88
C ALA A 12 -8.98 14.05 -0.57
N SER A 13 -8.78 12.76 -0.30
CA SER A 13 -9.78 11.81 0.19
C SER A 13 -9.09 10.63 0.89
N GLY A 14 -8.27 10.93 1.92
CA GLY A 14 -7.85 9.99 2.97
C GLY A 14 -7.05 8.73 2.59
N THR A 15 -6.76 8.49 1.30
CA THR A 15 -6.16 7.25 0.77
C THR A 15 -5.14 7.56 -0.34
N PRO A 16 -3.93 8.04 0.03
CA PRO A 16 -2.90 8.39 -0.96
C PRO A 16 -2.37 7.13 -1.67
N THR A 17 -1.88 7.30 -2.89
CA THR A 17 -1.18 6.22 -3.60
C THR A 17 0.13 5.86 -2.87
N LEU A 18 0.29 4.60 -2.47
CA LEU A 18 1.49 4.12 -1.76
C LEU A 18 2.25 3.09 -2.60
N SER A 19 3.58 3.17 -2.57
CA SER A 19 4.48 2.24 -3.24
C SER A 19 5.81 2.14 -2.48
N ASN A 20 6.74 1.32 -2.97
CA ASN A 20 8.05 1.17 -2.33
C ASN A 20 8.75 2.54 -2.16
N GLY A 21 9.20 2.82 -0.94
CA GLY A 21 9.75 4.12 -0.56
C GLY A 21 8.76 5.07 0.11
N SER A 22 7.43 4.86 -0.02
CA SER A 22 6.42 5.63 0.71
C SER A 22 6.57 5.47 2.22
N ARG A 23 6.27 6.53 2.97
CA ARG A 23 6.37 6.55 4.43
C ARG A 23 5.24 7.35 5.07
N GLY A 24 4.95 7.03 6.33
CA GLY A 24 4.08 7.85 7.18
C GLY A 24 2.83 7.14 7.71
N PRO A 25 1.86 7.91 8.23
CA PRO A 25 0.65 7.36 8.86
C PRO A 25 -0.20 6.48 7.93
N ALA A 26 -0.27 6.84 6.64
CA ALA A 26 -1.00 6.07 5.63
C ALA A 26 -0.40 4.66 5.46
N VAL A 27 0.93 4.55 5.48
CA VAL A 27 1.61 3.25 5.41
C VAL A 27 1.34 2.42 6.67
N ARG A 28 1.30 3.03 7.86
CA ARG A 28 0.91 2.30 9.09
C ARG A 28 -0.52 1.79 9.03
N LYS A 29 -1.44 2.57 8.43
CA LYS A 29 -2.82 2.12 8.20
C LYS A 29 -2.82 0.91 7.24
N LEU A 30 -2.11 1.01 6.12
CA LEU A 30 -1.95 -0.08 5.16
C LEU A 30 -1.39 -1.34 5.81
N GLN A 31 -0.28 -1.27 6.54
CA GLN A 31 0.37 -2.41 7.18
C GLN A 31 -0.58 -3.14 8.15
N ARG A 32 -1.38 -2.41 8.93
CA ARG A 32 -2.40 -3.00 9.80
C ARG A 32 -3.48 -3.75 9.03
N LEU A 33 -3.99 -3.16 7.94
CA LEU A 33 -5.01 -3.78 7.11
C LEU A 33 -4.45 -5.02 6.40
N LEU A 34 -3.24 -4.95 5.85
CA LEU A 34 -2.59 -6.09 5.20
C LEU A 34 -2.39 -7.26 6.17
N ASN A 35 -2.00 -7.02 7.43
CA ASN A 35 -1.89 -8.07 8.43
C ASN A 35 -3.23 -8.76 8.71
N ALA A 36 -4.35 -8.04 8.61
CA ALA A 36 -5.68 -8.62 8.78
C ALA A 36 -6.14 -9.42 7.54
N HIS A 37 -5.81 -8.94 6.33
CA HIS A 37 -6.27 -9.55 5.08
C HIS A 37 -5.34 -10.63 4.51
N VAL A 38 -4.07 -10.66 4.95
CA VAL A 38 -3.04 -11.60 4.49
C VAL A 38 -2.38 -12.31 5.69
N PRO A 39 -3.15 -13.07 6.48
CA PRO A 39 -2.61 -13.81 7.63
C PRO A 39 -1.70 -14.98 7.23
N ASP A 40 -1.69 -15.35 5.93
CA ASP A 40 -0.89 -16.43 5.36
C ASP A 40 0.62 -16.08 5.30
N LEU A 41 0.97 -14.78 5.44
CA LEU A 41 2.35 -14.29 5.43
C LEU A 41 2.79 -13.87 6.84
N GLN A 42 4.12 -13.78 7.03
CA GLN A 42 4.69 -13.24 8.25
C GLN A 42 4.20 -11.80 8.46
N ALA A 43 3.57 -11.55 9.62
CA ALA A 43 3.02 -10.25 9.94
C ALA A 43 4.03 -9.11 9.78
N LEU A 44 3.59 -8.04 9.10
CA LEU A 44 4.33 -6.80 8.92
C LEU A 44 4.49 -6.06 10.25
N ALA A 45 5.68 -5.48 10.46
CA ALA A 45 5.86 -4.43 11.43
C ALA A 45 5.09 -3.17 10.99
N VAL A 46 4.32 -2.57 11.90
CA VAL A 46 3.54 -1.34 11.64
C VAL A 46 4.42 -0.11 11.90
N ASP A 47 5.50 0.00 11.13
CA ASP A 47 6.52 1.04 11.32
C ASP A 47 6.29 2.29 10.44
N GLY A 48 5.35 2.20 9.50
CA GLY A 48 5.04 3.27 8.55
C GLY A 48 6.06 3.42 7.44
N ARG A 49 6.82 2.36 7.11
CA ARG A 49 7.73 2.33 5.97
C ARG A 49 7.27 1.28 4.97
N PHE A 50 7.07 1.73 3.74
CA PHE A 50 6.73 0.84 2.65
C PHE A 50 8.03 0.31 2.06
N GLY A 51 8.40 -0.90 2.48
CA GLY A 51 9.55 -1.63 1.95
C GLY A 51 9.13 -2.87 1.14
N PRO A 52 10.10 -3.69 0.70
CA PRO A 52 9.84 -4.87 -0.13
C PRO A 52 8.92 -5.90 0.54
N VAL A 53 8.97 -6.01 1.88
CA VAL A 53 8.09 -6.92 2.63
C VAL A 53 6.64 -6.43 2.60
N THR A 54 6.41 -5.12 2.73
CA THR A 54 5.09 -4.50 2.59
C THR A 54 4.57 -4.68 1.15
N GLU A 55 5.42 -4.49 0.15
CA GLU A 55 5.07 -4.70 -1.26
C GLU A 55 4.62 -6.14 -1.53
N GLN A 56 5.32 -7.13 -0.97
CA GLN A 56 4.95 -8.53 -1.12
C GLN A 56 3.54 -8.81 -0.56
N HIS A 57 3.20 -8.20 0.58
CA HIS A 57 1.85 -8.30 1.14
C HIS A 57 0.80 -7.63 0.25
N VAL A 58 1.12 -6.46 -0.31
CA VAL A 58 0.22 -5.77 -1.26
C VAL A 58 -0.02 -6.65 -2.48
N ARG A 59 1.03 -7.20 -3.10
CA ARG A 59 0.89 -8.08 -4.26
C ARG A 59 0.08 -9.35 -3.94
N LYS A 60 0.31 -9.94 -2.75
CA LYS A 60 -0.46 -11.11 -2.30
C LYS A 60 -1.94 -10.78 -2.10
N PHE A 61 -2.23 -9.63 -1.51
CA PHE A 61 -3.59 -9.12 -1.35
C PHE A 61 -4.27 -8.86 -2.69
N GLN A 62 -3.59 -8.15 -3.61
CA GLN A 62 -4.07 -7.89 -4.96
C GLN A 62 -4.37 -9.19 -5.71
N THR A 63 -3.48 -10.19 -5.61
CA THR A 63 -3.67 -11.51 -6.20
C THR A 63 -4.91 -12.22 -5.64
N ARG A 64 -5.12 -12.18 -4.31
CA ARG A 64 -6.29 -12.80 -3.65
C ARG A 64 -7.61 -12.21 -4.12
N LEU A 65 -7.61 -10.91 -4.46
CA LEU A 65 -8.79 -10.21 -4.94
C LEU A 65 -8.95 -10.23 -6.47
N ALA A 66 -8.03 -10.89 -7.18
CA ALA A 66 -8.01 -10.92 -8.64
C ALA A 66 -8.05 -9.51 -9.27
N ILE A 67 -7.40 -8.53 -8.62
CA ILE A 67 -7.20 -7.18 -9.15
C ILE A 67 -5.79 -7.03 -9.72
N THR A 68 -5.48 -5.86 -10.30
CA THR A 68 -4.14 -5.55 -10.82
C THR A 68 -3.06 -5.78 -9.75
N VAL A 69 -2.06 -6.63 -10.07
CA VAL A 69 -0.98 -7.03 -9.16
C VAL A 69 0.30 -6.25 -9.48
N ASP A 70 0.23 -4.94 -9.28
CA ASP A 70 1.33 -3.99 -9.56
C ASP A 70 2.21 -3.70 -8.33
N GLY A 71 1.75 -4.05 -7.12
CA GLY A 71 2.42 -3.74 -5.85
C GLY A 71 2.21 -2.29 -5.37
N ILE A 72 1.34 -1.54 -6.04
CA ILE A 72 0.98 -0.15 -5.74
C ILE A 72 -0.41 -0.11 -5.10
N VAL A 73 -0.53 0.65 -4.01
CA VAL A 73 -1.77 0.83 -3.29
C VAL A 73 -2.45 2.10 -3.78
N GLY A 74 -3.17 2.00 -4.89
CA GLY A 74 -4.05 3.05 -5.38
C GLY A 74 -5.49 2.91 -4.88
N PRO A 75 -6.44 3.72 -5.41
CA PRO A 75 -7.83 3.75 -4.98
C PRO A 75 -8.54 2.38 -5.02
N GLN A 76 -8.25 1.55 -6.03
CA GLN A 76 -8.80 0.20 -6.14
C GLN A 76 -8.34 -0.71 -4.98
N THR A 77 -7.04 -0.69 -4.67
CA THR A 77 -6.48 -1.46 -3.55
C THR A 77 -7.01 -0.95 -2.22
N TRP A 78 -7.09 0.38 -2.04
CA TRP A 78 -7.65 1.00 -0.84
C TRP A 78 -9.11 0.66 -0.62
N GLY A 79 -9.94 0.78 -1.66
CA GLY A 79 -11.36 0.45 -1.59
C GLY A 79 -11.60 -1.00 -1.20
N ALA A 80 -10.71 -1.91 -1.61
CA ALA A 80 -10.79 -3.30 -1.20
C ALA A 80 -10.28 -3.58 0.23
N LEU A 81 -9.34 -2.79 0.75
CA LEU A 81 -8.82 -2.90 2.12
C LEU A 81 -9.75 -2.31 3.18
N THR A 82 -10.63 -1.38 2.80
CA THR A 82 -11.51 -0.65 3.73
C THR A 82 -12.97 -1.11 3.70
N ARG A 83 -13.27 -2.13 2.88
CA ARG A 83 -14.61 -2.70 2.76
C ARG A 83 -14.81 -3.80 3.79
#